data_AF-A0A345H3I1-F1
#
_entry.id   AF-A0A345H3I1-F1
#
_cell.length_a   1.000
_cell.length_b   1.000
_cell.length_c   1.000
_cell.angle_alpha   90.00
_cell.angle_beta   90.00
_cell.angle_gamma   90.00
#
_symmetry.space_group_name_H-M   'P 1'
#
loop_
_entity.id
_entity.type
_entity.pdbx_description
1 polymer ?
#
loop_
_entity_poly.entity_id
_entity_poly.type
_entity_poly.pdbx_seq_one_letter_code
_entity_poly.pdbx_strand_id
1 'polypeptide(L)'
;MEEKHNQQIIDDFKESWKQMEYVYEKYSTDYPYKESIFRLIHEMRALLLDEKLRAGQMLSHIVLSRNRYDGLDLENEPYLQIVFLGNHEINVVTNNYGKEKIQKQEATYNGYLKQMIQKLITKDIIWNKDWSQEPDPFFDSFE
;
A
#
# COMPACT_ATOMS: atom_id res chain seq x y z
N MET A 1 -0.70 14.88 -23.48
CA MET A 1 0.41 14.83 -22.50
C MET A 1 -0.09 14.32 -21.15
N GLU A 2 -1.22 14.82 -20.66
CA GLU A 2 -1.89 14.36 -19.43
C GLU A 2 -2.25 12.85 -19.43
N GLU A 3 -2.72 12.34 -20.58
CA GLU A 3 -3.08 10.93 -20.75
C GLU A 3 -1.89 9.96 -20.62
N LYS A 4 -0.70 10.37 -21.11
CA LYS A 4 0.54 9.59 -20.94
C LYS A 4 1.03 9.59 -19.49
N HIS A 5 0.83 10.70 -18.79
CA HIS A 5 1.22 10.83 -17.38
C HIS A 5 0.36 9.93 -16.48
N ASN A 6 -0.95 9.88 -16.74
CA ASN A 6 -1.86 8.99 -16.02
C ASN A 6 -1.54 7.51 -16.28
N GLN A 7 -1.17 7.14 -17.50
CA GLN A 7 -0.78 5.77 -17.81
C GLN A 7 0.48 5.36 -17.03
N GLN A 8 1.46 6.25 -16.94
CA GLN A 8 2.69 5.96 -16.21
C GLN A 8 2.44 5.73 -14.71
N ILE A 9 1.55 6.52 -14.09
CA ILE A 9 1.14 6.30 -12.69
C ILE A 9 0.47 4.94 -12.51
N ILE A 10 -0.41 4.55 -13.44
CA ILE A 10 -1.08 3.25 -13.41
C ILE A 10 -0.05 2.12 -13.50
N ASP A 11 0.92 2.25 -14.40
CA ASP A 11 1.97 1.24 -14.57
C ASP A 11 2.85 1.13 -13.31
N ASP A 12 3.23 2.25 -12.70
CA ASP A 12 3.97 2.30 -11.44
C ASP A 12 3.19 1.64 -10.30
N PHE A 13 1.88 1.89 -10.20
CA PHE A 13 1.02 1.24 -9.23
C PHE A 13 0.94 -0.27 -9.47
N LYS A 14 0.65 -0.71 -10.70
CA LYS A 14 0.61 -2.14 -11.03
C LYS A 14 1.92 -2.85 -10.69
N GLU A 15 3.05 -2.19 -10.92
CA GLU A 15 4.36 -2.73 -10.58
C GLU A 15 4.55 -2.87 -9.07
N SER A 16 4.14 -1.87 -8.27
CA SER A 16 4.19 -1.95 -6.80
C SER A 16 3.40 -3.15 -6.26
N TRP A 17 2.24 -3.47 -6.85
CA TRP A 17 1.45 -4.65 -6.47
C TRP A 17 2.15 -5.96 -6.81
N LYS A 18 2.78 -6.06 -7.99
CA LYS A 18 3.56 -7.25 -8.37
C LYS A 18 4.74 -7.47 -7.43
N GLN A 19 5.44 -6.39 -7.05
CA GLN A 19 6.58 -6.47 -6.13
C GLN A 19 6.12 -6.92 -4.73
N MET A 20 5.03 -6.36 -4.22
CA MET A 20 4.41 -6.79 -2.96
C MET A 20 4.03 -8.29 -3.02
N GLU A 21 3.35 -8.73 -4.09
CA GLU A 21 2.97 -10.14 -4.28
C GLU A 21 4.18 -11.06 -4.30
N TYR A 22 5.23 -10.69 -5.04
CA TYR A 22 6.46 -11.47 -5.11
C TYR A 22 7.15 -11.60 -3.73
N VAL A 23 7.14 -10.54 -2.92
CA VAL A 23 7.66 -10.60 -1.54
C VAL A 23 6.87 -11.60 -0.72
N TYR A 24 5.53 -11.54 -0.78
CA TYR A 24 4.73 -12.55 -0.10
C TYR A 24 5.01 -13.93 -0.69
N GLU A 25 5.04 -14.16 -1.99
CA GLU A 25 5.28 -15.50 -2.55
C GLU A 25 6.60 -16.10 -2.08
N LYS A 26 7.67 -15.31 -2.10
CA LYS A 26 9.04 -15.74 -1.82
C LYS A 26 9.34 -15.92 -0.33
N TYR A 27 8.79 -15.05 0.52
CA TYR A 27 9.12 -15.03 1.95
C TYR A 27 7.99 -15.54 2.85
N SER A 28 6.85 -15.98 2.29
CA SER A 28 5.69 -16.44 3.05
C SER A 28 5.68 -17.92 3.44
N THR A 29 6.73 -18.70 3.19
CA THR A 29 6.70 -20.17 3.36
C THR A 29 6.28 -20.60 4.76
N ASP A 30 6.53 -19.77 5.79
CA ASP A 30 6.15 -20.02 7.19
C ASP A 30 5.12 -19.01 7.74
N TYR A 31 4.44 -18.26 6.88
CA TYR A 31 3.45 -17.27 7.34
C TYR A 31 2.10 -17.93 7.64
N PRO A 32 1.60 -17.85 8.88
CA PRO A 32 0.36 -18.54 9.29
C PRO A 32 -0.91 -17.96 8.64
N TYR A 33 -0.80 -16.87 7.88
CA TYR A 33 -1.93 -16.18 7.23
C TYR A 33 -1.70 -15.90 5.74
N LYS A 34 -0.76 -16.63 5.10
CA LYS A 34 -0.46 -16.55 3.66
C LYS A 34 -1.73 -16.61 2.80
N GLU A 35 -2.60 -17.60 3.03
CA GLU A 35 -3.82 -17.77 2.24
C GLU A 35 -4.77 -16.57 2.35
N SER A 36 -4.91 -16.00 3.55
CA SER A 36 -5.74 -14.81 3.77
C SER A 36 -5.18 -13.58 3.05
N ILE A 37 -3.85 -13.42 3.03
CA ILE A 37 -3.16 -12.36 2.29
C ILE A 37 -3.47 -12.48 0.79
N PHE A 38 -3.17 -13.64 0.18
CA PHE A 38 -3.36 -13.82 -1.25
C PHE A 38 -4.82 -13.70 -1.68
N ARG A 39 -5.75 -14.27 -0.90
CA ARG A 39 -7.18 -14.11 -1.16
C ARG A 39 -7.57 -12.64 -1.20
N LEU A 40 -7.18 -11.86 -0.19
CA LEU A 40 -7.52 -10.43 -0.13
C LEU A 40 -6.86 -9.62 -1.25
N ILE A 41 -5.60 -9.91 -1.60
CA ILE A 41 -4.92 -9.30 -2.74
C ILE A 41 -5.68 -9.58 -4.04
N HIS A 42 -6.05 -10.83 -4.30
CA HIS A 42 -6.80 -11.20 -5.50
C HIS A 42 -8.17 -10.52 -5.56
N GLU A 43 -8.90 -10.44 -4.44
CA GLU A 43 -10.17 -9.71 -4.36
C GLU A 43 -10.00 -8.23 -4.72
N MET A 44 -8.96 -7.57 -4.19
CA MET A 44 -8.68 -6.17 -4.48
C MET A 44 -8.26 -5.94 -5.94
N ARG A 45 -7.48 -6.84 -6.53
CA ARG A 45 -7.06 -6.75 -7.94
C ARG A 45 -8.17 -7.04 -8.93
N ALA A 46 -9.09 -7.95 -8.60
CA ALA A 46 -10.29 -8.17 -9.40
C ALA A 46 -11.14 -6.89 -9.54
N LEU A 47 -10.93 -5.89 -8.67
CA LEU A 47 -11.59 -4.59 -8.68
C LEU A 47 -10.73 -3.46 -9.26
N LEU A 48 -9.60 -3.79 -9.88
CA LEU A 48 -8.66 -2.85 -10.50
C LEU A 48 -8.12 -1.81 -9.50
N LEU A 49 -7.94 -2.21 -8.24
CA LEU A 49 -7.35 -1.31 -7.23
C LEU A 49 -5.86 -1.08 -7.44
N ASP A 50 -5.19 -1.98 -8.14
CA ASP A 50 -3.81 -1.87 -8.63
C ASP A 50 -3.62 -0.79 -9.70
N GLU A 51 -4.70 -0.27 -10.28
CA GLU A 51 -4.66 0.90 -11.17
C GLU A 51 -4.87 2.22 -10.42
N LYS A 52 -5.27 2.14 -9.15
CA LYS A 52 -5.75 3.30 -8.37
C LYS A 52 -4.91 3.56 -7.12
N LEU A 53 -4.21 2.57 -6.60
CA LEU A 53 -3.47 2.68 -5.36
C LEU A 53 -2.10 2.05 -5.54
N ARG A 54 -1.07 2.68 -4.97
CA ARG A 54 0.22 2.03 -4.74
C ARG A 54 0.03 1.01 -3.61
N ALA A 55 0.69 -0.14 -3.74
CA ALA A 55 0.82 -1.09 -2.65
C ALA A 55 2.28 -1.14 -2.20
N GLY A 56 2.50 -0.89 -0.92
CA GLY A 56 3.74 -1.16 -0.22
C GLY A 56 3.60 -2.39 0.66
N GLN A 57 4.71 -3.09 0.87
CA GLN A 57 4.77 -4.27 1.72
C GLN A 57 5.62 -4.03 2.96
N MET A 58 5.15 -4.57 4.09
CA MET A 58 6.01 -5.02 5.16
C MET A 58 5.64 -6.46 5.53
N LEU A 59 6.49 -7.10 6.34
CA LEU A 59 6.40 -8.51 6.72
C LEU A 59 4.98 -8.96 7.10
N SER A 60 4.22 -8.18 7.89
CA SER A 60 2.90 -8.59 8.40
C SER A 60 1.73 -7.71 7.94
N HIS A 61 1.97 -6.77 7.03
CA HIS A 61 0.95 -5.82 6.62
C HIS A 61 1.16 -5.26 5.22
N ILE A 62 0.03 -4.98 4.57
CA ILE A 62 -0.05 -4.27 3.30
C ILE A 62 -0.30 -2.80 3.60
N VAL A 63 0.39 -1.89 2.92
CA VAL A 63 0.13 -0.45 2.96
C VAL A 63 -0.39 -0.02 1.60
N LEU A 64 -1.52 0.67 1.57
CA LEU A 64 -2.12 1.25 0.39
C LEU A 64 -2.09 2.77 0.49
N SER A 65 -1.66 3.44 -0.58
CA SER A 65 -1.62 4.90 -0.62
C SER A 65 -1.85 5.45 -2.03
N ARG A 66 -1.98 6.78 -2.12
CA ARG A 66 -1.99 7.53 -3.40
C ARG A 66 -0.64 8.16 -3.71
N ASN A 67 0.41 7.77 -2.99
CA ASN A 67 1.77 8.22 -3.26
C ASN A 67 2.33 7.45 -4.46
N ARG A 68 2.86 8.18 -5.44
CA ARG A 68 3.48 7.57 -6.62
C ARG A 68 4.76 6.82 -6.27
N TYR A 69 5.59 7.37 -5.39
CA TYR A 69 6.95 6.90 -5.10
C TYR A 69 7.03 6.12 -3.79
N ASP A 70 8.18 5.49 -3.56
CA ASP A 70 8.54 4.97 -2.25
C ASP A 70 8.80 6.11 -1.25
N GLY A 71 8.73 5.80 0.05
CA GLY A 71 8.93 6.79 1.11
C GLY A 71 7.64 7.55 1.44
N LEU A 72 6.64 6.80 1.92
CA LEU A 72 5.39 7.34 2.46
C LEU A 72 5.68 8.15 3.75
N ASP A 73 5.33 9.43 3.78
CA ASP A 73 5.32 10.21 5.01
C ASP A 73 4.12 9.79 5.87
N LEU A 74 4.39 8.96 6.88
CA LEU A 74 3.36 8.40 7.77
C LEU A 74 2.63 9.46 8.61
N GLU A 75 3.16 10.67 8.74
CA GLU A 75 2.54 11.74 9.51
C GLU A 75 1.63 12.61 8.64
N ASN A 76 2.07 12.90 7.42
CA ASN A 76 1.43 13.90 6.57
C ASN A 76 0.67 13.34 5.37
N GLU A 77 0.74 12.04 5.12
CA GLU A 77 0.07 11.43 3.96
C GLU A 77 -1.06 10.47 4.33
N PRO A 78 -2.17 10.49 3.57
CA PRO A 78 -3.22 9.51 3.72
C PRO A 78 -2.77 8.13 3.26
N TYR A 79 -2.90 7.16 4.15
CA TYR A 79 -2.68 5.76 3.84
C TYR A 79 -3.66 4.86 4.58
N LEU A 80 -3.75 3.64 4.09
CA LEU A 80 -4.45 2.56 4.73
C LEU A 80 -3.50 1.39 4.89
N GLN A 81 -3.37 0.86 6.10
CA GLN A 81 -2.59 -0.31 6.41
C GLN A 81 -3.53 -1.45 6.80
N ILE A 82 -3.28 -2.64 6.23
CA ILE A 82 -4.00 -3.87 6.50
C ILE A 82 -3.05 -4.80 7.25
N VAL A 83 -3.28 -4.96 8.55
CA VAL A 83 -2.46 -5.81 9.41
C VAL A 83 -3.15 -7.16 9.56
N PHE A 84 -2.48 -8.24 9.18
CA PHE A 84 -3.03 -9.58 9.26
C PHE A 84 -2.83 -10.16 10.66
N LEU A 85 -3.90 -10.62 11.29
CA LEU A 85 -3.89 -11.10 12.68
C LEU A 85 -3.90 -12.64 12.79
N GLY A 86 -4.05 -13.36 11.68
CA GLY A 86 -4.36 -14.79 11.67
C GLY A 86 -5.86 -15.05 11.78
N ASN A 87 -6.26 -16.33 11.68
CA ASN A 87 -7.66 -16.76 11.77
C ASN A 87 -8.63 -16.02 10.84
N HIS A 88 -8.16 -15.61 9.65
CA HIS A 88 -8.93 -14.79 8.70
C HIS A 88 -9.35 -13.41 9.22
N GLU A 89 -8.63 -12.82 10.17
CA GLU A 89 -8.89 -11.49 10.69
C GLU A 89 -7.80 -10.48 10.29
N ILE A 90 -8.22 -9.23 10.11
CA ILE A 90 -7.35 -8.08 9.84
C ILE A 90 -7.67 -6.93 10.80
N ASN A 91 -6.67 -6.10 11.07
CA ASN A 91 -6.87 -4.72 11.50
C ASN A 91 -6.69 -3.80 10.30
N VAL A 92 -7.67 -2.95 10.06
CA VAL A 92 -7.58 -1.85 9.10
C VAL A 92 -7.19 -0.60 9.89
N VAL A 93 -5.95 -0.16 9.69
CA VAL A 93 -5.41 1.07 10.24
C VAL A 93 -5.49 2.13 9.16
N THR A 94 -6.19 3.23 9.42
CA THR A 94 -6.26 4.36 8.49
C THR A 94 -5.59 5.56 9.10
N ASN A 95 -4.72 6.21 8.34
CA ASN A 95 -4.23 7.54 8.63
C ASN A 95 -4.80 8.50 7.59
N ASN A 96 -5.34 9.62 8.05
CA ASN A 96 -5.69 10.74 7.20
C ASN A 96 -5.15 12.02 7.85
N TYR A 97 -3.90 12.34 7.56
CA TYR A 97 -3.16 13.49 8.08
C TYR A 97 -3.05 13.44 9.63
N GLY A 98 -2.42 12.39 10.13
CA GLY A 98 -2.17 12.17 11.57
C GLY A 98 -3.38 11.71 12.38
N LYS A 99 -4.56 11.57 11.77
CA LYS A 99 -5.75 11.03 12.44
C LYS A 99 -5.86 9.53 12.20
N GLU A 100 -5.27 8.76 13.12
CA GLU A 100 -5.31 7.32 13.07
C GLU A 100 -6.66 6.75 13.57
N LYS A 101 -7.16 5.72 12.89
CA LYS A 101 -8.21 4.84 13.39
C LYS A 101 -7.87 3.40 13.08
N ILE A 102 -8.18 2.51 14.02
CA ILE A 102 -7.99 1.07 13.88
C ILE A 102 -9.36 0.39 13.99
N GLN A 103 -9.67 -0.48 13.04
CA GLN A 103 -10.86 -1.32 13.10
C GLN A 103 -10.53 -2.76 12.73
N LYS A 104 -10.89 -3.69 13.61
CA LYS A 104 -10.80 -5.12 13.36
C LYS A 104 -11.97 -5.60 12.49
N GLN A 105 -11.69 -6.43 11.50
CA GLN A 105 -12.72 -7.10 10.69
C GLN A 105 -12.18 -8.41 10.08
N GLU A 106 -13.02 -9.14 9.35
CA GLU A 106 -12.61 -10.29 8.56
C GLU A 106 -11.69 -9.86 7.39
N ALA A 107 -10.75 -10.75 7.02
CA ALA A 107 -9.82 -10.64 5.89
C ALA A 107 -10.55 -10.83 4.54
N THR A 108 -11.51 -9.95 4.27
CA THR A 108 -12.32 -9.89 3.04
C THR A 108 -12.53 -8.43 2.63
N TYR A 109 -12.65 -8.17 1.33
CA TYR A 109 -12.89 -6.83 0.80
C TYR A 109 -14.36 -6.39 0.99
N ASN A 110 -14.72 -6.06 2.22
CA ASN A 110 -16.05 -5.58 2.56
C ASN A 110 -16.00 -4.54 3.71
N GLY A 111 -17.17 -4.13 4.18
CA GLY A 111 -17.31 -3.37 5.42
C GLY A 111 -16.45 -2.11 5.47
N TYR A 112 -15.68 -1.97 6.55
CA TYR A 112 -14.88 -0.78 6.81
C TYR A 112 -13.69 -0.67 5.84
N LEU A 113 -13.01 -1.78 5.53
CA LEU A 113 -11.92 -1.80 4.55
C LEU A 113 -12.36 -1.20 3.21
N LYS A 114 -13.49 -1.67 2.68
CA LYS A 114 -14.04 -1.17 1.41
C LYS A 114 -14.34 0.33 1.47
N GLN A 115 -14.98 0.78 2.56
CA GLN A 115 -15.31 2.21 2.73
C GLN A 115 -14.06 3.08 2.78
N MET A 116 -13.01 2.64 3.48
CA MET A 116 -11.79 3.44 3.63
C MET A 116 -10.95 3.46 2.36
N ILE A 117 -10.86 2.35 1.63
CA ILE A 117 -10.24 2.31 0.30
C ILE A 117 -10.95 3.27 -0.66
N GLN A 118 -12.29 3.29 -0.66
CA GLN A 118 -13.04 4.23 -1.50
C GLN A 118 -12.71 5.69 -1.15
N LYS A 119 -12.60 6.03 0.14
CA LYS A 119 -12.18 7.37 0.58
C LYS A 119 -10.73 7.71 0.23
N LEU A 120 -9.85 6.71 0.23
CA LEU A 120 -8.45 6.90 -0.14
C LEU A 120 -8.31 7.19 -1.64
N ILE A 121 -9.08 6.51 -2.49
CA ILE A 121 -9.06 6.70 -3.95
C ILE A 121 -9.50 8.12 -4.36
N THR A 122 -10.37 8.77 -3.58
CA THR A 122 -10.78 10.16 -3.87
C THR A 122 -9.72 11.20 -3.52
N LYS A 123 -8.56 10.80 -3.00
CA LYS A 123 -7.44 11.70 -2.71
C LYS A 123 -6.61 11.92 -3.98
N ASP A 124 -6.02 13.10 -4.07
CA ASP A 124 -5.09 13.45 -5.12
C ASP A 124 -3.86 12.53 -5.09
N ILE A 125 -3.24 12.35 -6.26
CA ILE A 125 -1.94 11.67 -6.35
C ILE A 125 -0.89 12.53 -5.67
N ILE A 126 -0.11 11.91 -4.79
CA ILE A 126 0.97 12.58 -4.08
C ILE A 126 2.28 12.32 -4.82
N TRP A 127 2.98 13.42 -5.08
CA TRP A 127 4.26 13.47 -5.78
C TRP A 127 5.35 13.81 -4.78
N ASN A 128 5.82 12.82 -4.03
CA ASN A 128 7.01 13.04 -3.22
C ASN A 128 8.24 13.19 -4.11
N LYS A 129 9.24 13.91 -3.62
CA LYS A 129 10.56 13.87 -4.23
C LYS A 129 11.07 12.43 -4.14
N ASP A 130 11.62 11.97 -5.25
CA ASP A 130 12.34 10.70 -5.28
C ASP A 130 13.54 10.81 -4.33
N TRP A 131 13.45 10.15 -3.16
CA TRP A 131 14.53 10.14 -2.18
C TRP A 131 15.79 9.41 -2.70
N SER A 132 15.72 8.71 -3.85
CA SER A 132 16.92 8.17 -4.51
C SER A 132 17.79 9.24 -5.20
N GLN A 133 17.30 10.49 -5.28
CA GLN A 133 18.03 11.64 -5.80
C GLN A 133 18.66 12.51 -4.69
N GLU A 134 18.39 12.24 -3.41
CA GLU A 134 19.13 12.89 -2.34
C GLU A 134 20.43 12.11 -2.12
N PRO A 135 21.61 12.78 -2.20
CA PRO A 135 22.86 12.13 -1.86
C PRO A 135 22.73 11.60 -0.43
N ASP A 136 23.13 10.34 -0.24
CA ASP A 136 23.08 9.70 1.06
C ASP A 136 23.94 10.54 2.03
N PRO A 137 23.34 11.17 3.06
CA PRO A 137 24.08 12.04 3.98
C PRO A 137 25.17 11.29 4.74
N PHE A 138 25.14 9.94 4.74
CA PHE A 138 26.22 9.11 5.24
C PHE A 138 27.50 9.23 4.38
N PHE A 139 27.38 9.31 3.06
CA PHE A 139 28.51 9.42 2.14
C PHE A 139 29.00 10.86 1.94
N ASP A 140 28.12 11.86 2.07
CA ASP A 140 28.50 13.28 2.04
C ASP A 140 29.33 13.72 3.27
N SER A 141 29.42 12.89 4.31
CA SER A 141 30.22 13.19 5.51
C SER A 141 31.73 12.88 5.36
N PHE A 142 32.15 12.38 4.19
CA PHE A 142 33.53 11.99 3.89
C PHE A 142 34.25 12.90 2.86
N GLU A 143 33.64 13.99 2.40
CA GLU A 143 34.30 15.01 1.57
C GLU A 143 34.78 16.24 2.38
#